data_AF-A0A7Z8S9W3-F1
#
_entry.id   AF-A0A7Z8S9W3-F1
#
_cell.length_a   1.000
_cell.length_b   1.000
_cell.length_c   1.000
_cell.angle_alpha   90.00
_cell.angle_beta   90.00
_cell.angle_gamma   90.00
#
_symmetry.space_group_name_H-M   'P 1'
#
loop_
_entity.id
_entity.type
_entity.pdbx_description
1 polymer ?
#
loop_
_entity_poly.entity_id
_entity_poly.type
_entity_poly.pdbx_seq_one_letter_code
_entity_poly.pdbx_strand_id
1 'polypeptide(L)'
;MDPSIPMLSLIVSNILAIVFLILYTNYKKRKYKKEGLPDIDERVNENIKKYVNASCIFAFLLLIVYIVASKAIGRITIPIPEIFIVCSFLFAGSLIIGVMAGKRA
;
A
#
# COMPACT_ATOMS: atom_id res chain seq x y z
N MET A 1 15.55 -38.08 0.49
CA MET A 1 14.50 -37.11 0.86
C MET A 1 14.51 -36.03 -0.19
N ASP A 2 13.53 -36.02 -1.09
CA ASP A 2 13.39 -34.98 -2.10
C ASP A 2 13.03 -33.65 -1.42
N PRO A 3 13.78 -32.56 -1.65
CA PRO A 3 13.56 -31.27 -1.01
C PRO A 3 12.51 -30.42 -1.76
N SER A 4 11.66 -31.05 -2.59
CA SER A 4 10.60 -30.35 -3.30
C SER A 4 9.45 -30.09 -2.33
N ILE A 5 9.40 -28.86 -1.79
CA ILE A 5 8.19 -28.33 -1.16
C ILE A 5 7.01 -28.68 -2.08
N PRO A 6 5.97 -29.40 -1.61
CA PRO A 6 4.88 -29.84 -2.46
C PRO A 6 4.18 -28.60 -3.01
N MET A 7 4.55 -28.20 -4.23
CA MET A 7 4.13 -26.95 -4.89
C MET A 7 2.60 -26.84 -4.95
N LEU A 8 1.94 -27.98 -5.11
CA LEU A 8 0.48 -28.12 -5.06
C LEU A 8 -0.10 -27.78 -3.68
N SER A 9 0.54 -28.22 -2.59
CA SER A 9 0.11 -27.90 -1.22
C SER A 9 0.25 -26.40 -0.93
N LEU A 10 1.33 -25.77 -1.41
CA LEU A 10 1.58 -24.34 -1.25
C LEU A 10 0.56 -23.48 -2.04
N ILE A 11 0.25 -23.87 -3.28
CA ILE A 11 -0.77 -23.21 -4.10
C ILE A 11 -2.16 -23.35 -3.46
N VAL A 12 -2.53 -24.55 -3.04
CA VAL A 12 -3.84 -24.81 -2.40
C VAL A 12 -3.97 -24.01 -1.10
N SER A 13 -2.93 -23.97 -0.27
CA SER A 13 -2.92 -23.19 0.97
C SER A 13 -3.12 -21.69 0.72
N ASN A 14 -2.43 -21.10 -0.26
CA ASN A 14 -2.59 -19.69 -0.62
C ASN A 14 -3.98 -19.38 -1.17
N ILE A 15 -4.54 -20.25 -2.02
CA ILE A 15 -5.91 -20.09 -2.53
C ILE A 15 -6.91 -20.14 -1.37
N LEU A 16 -6.75 -21.09 -0.45
CA LEU A 16 -7.61 -21.19 0.74
C LEU A 16 -7.52 -19.92 1.59
N ALA A 17 -6.32 -19.40 1.82
CA ALA A 17 -6.10 -18.17 2.58
C ALA A 17 -6.83 -16.98 1.95
N ILE A 18 -6.75 -16.83 0.62
CA ILE A 18 -7.46 -15.77 -0.12
C ILE A 18 -8.97 -15.93 0.02
N VAL A 19 -9.50 -17.14 -0.14
CA VAL A 19 -10.94 -17.42 -0.01
C VAL A 19 -11.43 -17.11 1.41
N PHE A 20 -10.70 -17.53 2.44
CA PHE A 20 -11.04 -17.21 3.83
C PHE A 20 -11.01 -15.71 4.10
N LEU A 21 -10.03 -14.98 3.53
CA LEU A 21 -9.95 -13.53 3.67
C LEU A 21 -11.15 -12.82 3.02
N ILE A 22 -11.55 -13.26 1.83
CA ILE A 22 -12.74 -12.75 1.12
C ILE A 22 -14.02 -13.07 1.89
N LEU A 23 -14.17 -14.28 2.42
CA LEU A 23 -15.33 -14.65 3.24
C LEU A 23 -15.40 -13.83 4.53
N TYR A 24 -14.27 -13.68 5.21
CA TYR A 24 -14.17 -12.91 6.45
C TYR A 24 -14.53 -11.44 6.25
N THR A 25 -13.96 -10.80 5.21
CA THR A 25 -14.27 -9.40 4.87
C THR A 25 -15.74 -9.21 4.49
N ASN A 26 -16.33 -10.11 3.72
CA ASN A 26 -17.76 -10.05 3.39
C ASN A 26 -18.66 -10.29 4.60
N TYR A 27 -18.30 -11.22 5.49
CA TYR A 27 -19.03 -11.46 6.73
C TYR A 27 -19.00 -10.21 7.63
N LYS A 28 -17.81 -9.65 7.83
CA LYS A 28 -17.59 -8.43 8.61
C LYS A 28 -18.42 -7.27 8.06
N LYS A 29 -18.37 -7.02 6.75
CA LYS A 29 -19.18 -5.99 6.08
C LYS A 29 -20.69 -6.19 6.25
N ARG A 30 -21.18 -7.43 6.15
CA ARG A 30 -22.61 -7.76 6.38
C ARG A 30 -23.02 -7.54 7.84
N LYS A 31 -22.14 -7.88 8.79
CA LYS A 31 -22.38 -7.70 10.22
C LYS A 31 -22.53 -6.22 10.57
N TYR A 32 -21.59 -5.37 10.14
CA TYR A 32 -21.68 -3.93 10.39
C TYR A 32 -22.89 -3.26 9.74
N LYS A 33 -23.26 -3.68 8.53
CA LYS A 33 -24.49 -3.19 7.87
C LYS A 33 -25.75 -3.55 8.66
N LYS A 34 -25.81 -4.71 9.32
CA LYS A 34 -26.93 -5.12 10.18
C LYS A 34 -26.96 -4.38 11.50
N GLU A 35 -25.79 -4.09 12.06
CA GLU A 35 -25.63 -3.41 13.35
C GLU A 35 -25.74 -1.88 13.24
N GLY A 36 -25.91 -1.33 12.03
CA GLY A 36 -25.96 0.12 11.78
C GLY A 36 -24.64 0.83 12.11
N LEU A 37 -23.58 0.07 12.35
CA LEU A 37 -22.26 0.56 12.67
C LEU A 37 -21.55 0.90 11.35
N PRO A 38 -20.98 2.10 11.20
CA PRO A 38 -20.14 2.40 10.05
C PRO A 38 -18.93 1.43 10.05
N ASP A 39 -18.68 0.78 8.90
CA ASP A 39 -17.64 -0.25 8.70
C ASP A 39 -16.23 0.29 9.11
N ILE A 40 -16.06 1.62 9.01
CA ILE A 40 -15.01 2.47 9.56
C ILE A 40 -15.68 3.80 9.91
N ASP A 41 -15.40 4.39 11.06
CA ASP A 41 -15.90 5.72 11.42
C ASP A 41 -15.61 6.69 10.26
N GLU A 42 -16.65 7.30 9.67
CA GLU A 42 -16.52 8.01 8.39
C GLU A 42 -15.48 9.14 8.47
N ARG A 43 -15.35 9.71 9.67
CA ARG A 43 -14.31 10.66 10.07
C ARG A 43 -12.88 10.11 9.91
N VAL A 44 -12.64 8.85 10.31
CA VAL A 44 -11.33 8.20 10.17
C VAL A 44 -11.01 7.93 8.69
N ASN A 45 -12.02 7.57 7.89
CA ASN A 45 -11.83 7.38 6.45
C ASN A 45 -11.49 8.70 5.73
N GLU A 46 -12.17 9.80 6.08
CA GLU A 46 -11.85 11.14 5.57
C GLU A 46 -10.45 11.60 6.00
N ASN A 47 -10.08 11.36 7.26
CA ASN A 47 -8.73 11.63 7.76
C ASN A 47 -7.69 10.83 6.97
N ILE A 48 -7.85 9.52 6.83
CA ILE A 48 -6.95 8.67 6.03
C ILE A 48 -6.81 9.20 4.61
N LYS A 49 -7.92 9.55 3.93
CA LYS A 49 -7.85 10.13 2.59
C LYS A 49 -7.04 11.42 2.55
N LYS A 50 -7.26 12.32 3.51
CA LYS A 50 -6.53 13.60 3.60
C LYS A 50 -5.03 13.37 3.83
N TYR A 51 -4.66 12.50 4.76
CA TYR A 51 -3.26 12.20 5.08
C TYR A 51 -2.56 11.43 3.95
N VAL A 52 -3.23 10.49 3.29
CA VAL A 52 -2.70 9.79 2.10
C VAL A 52 -2.49 10.77 0.95
N ASN A 53 -3.42 11.70 0.73
CA ASN A 53 -3.26 12.70 -0.32
C ASN A 53 -2.05 13.62 -0.02
N ALA A 54 -1.93 14.09 1.23
CA ALA A 54 -0.81 14.92 1.65
C ALA A 54 0.54 14.18 1.55
N SER A 55 0.61 12.92 1.99
CA SER A 55 1.84 12.11 1.90
C SER A 55 2.21 11.80 0.45
N CYS A 56 1.22 11.62 -0.43
CA CYS A 56 1.45 11.39 -1.86
C CYS A 56 2.04 12.64 -2.54
N ILE A 57 1.48 13.83 -2.24
CA ILE A 57 2.03 15.11 -2.73
C ILE A 57 3.47 15.29 -2.25
N PHE A 58 3.74 15.00 -0.97
CA PHE A 58 5.09 15.09 -0.41
C PHE A 58 6.07 14.12 -1.10
N ALA A 59 5.66 12.88 -1.33
CA ALA A 59 6.47 11.90 -2.07
C ALA A 59 6.77 12.35 -3.50
N PHE A 60 5.82 13.02 -4.18
CA PHE A 60 6.05 13.59 -5.50
C PHE A 60 7.08 14.74 -5.47
N LEU A 61 7.05 15.60 -4.45
CA LEU A 61 8.07 16.63 -4.25
C LEU A 61 9.46 16.01 -4.04
N LEU A 62 9.57 14.94 -3.26
CA LEU A 62 10.83 14.21 -3.07
C LEU A 62 11.34 13.60 -4.39
N LEU A 63 10.44 13.09 -5.24
CA LEU A 63 10.82 12.58 -6.56
C LEU A 63 11.40 13.69 -7.44
N ILE A 64 10.81 14.89 -7.43
CA ILE A 64 11.36 16.05 -8.14
C ILE A 64 12.75 16.40 -7.62
N VAL A 65 12.92 16.45 -6.29
CA VAL A 65 14.23 16.72 -5.66
C VAL A 65 15.27 15.67 -6.08
N TYR A 66 14.89 14.38 -6.11
CA TYR A 66 15.77 13.31 -6.56
C TYR A 66 16.24 13.51 -8.02
N ILE A 67 15.32 13.88 -8.92
CA ILE A 67 15.64 14.14 -10.33
C ILE A 67 16.59 15.35 -10.46
N VAL A 68 16.29 16.44 -9.76
CA VAL A 68 17.13 17.67 -9.77
C VAL A 68 18.52 17.39 -9.20
N ALA A 69 18.61 16.68 -8.08
CA ALA A 69 19.87 16.30 -7.45
C ALA A 69 20.69 15.37 -8.37
N SER A 70 20.05 14.40 -9.02
CA SER A 70 20.72 13.52 -9.99
C SER A 70 21.34 14.31 -11.14
N LYS A 71 20.62 15.32 -11.65
CA LYS A 71 21.13 16.22 -12.68
C LYS A 71 22.31 17.07 -12.17
N ALA A 72 22.24 17.57 -10.94
CA ALA A 72 23.30 18.38 -10.32
C ALA A 72 24.60 17.58 -10.08
N ILE A 73 24.49 16.28 -9.82
CA ILE A 73 25.63 15.34 -9.67
C ILE A 73 26.27 15.00 -11.03
N GLY A 74 25.70 15.48 -12.14
CA GLY A 74 26.23 15.25 -13.48
C GLY A 74 25.74 13.96 -14.14
N ARG A 75 24.69 13.32 -13.59
CA ARG A 75 24.04 12.19 -14.28
C ARG A 75 23.23 12.73 -15.48
N ILE A 76 23.67 12.38 -16.68
CA ILE A 76 23.05 12.80 -17.95
C ILE A 76 21.71 12.09 -18.17
N THR A 77 21.63 10.81 -17.80
CA THR A 77 20.43 9.99 -17.87
C THR A 77 20.27 9.19 -16.58
N ILE A 78 19.03 8.98 -16.17
CA ILE A 78 18.70 8.09 -15.05
C ILE A 78 18.07 6.83 -15.65
N PRO A 79 18.62 5.64 -15.41
CA PRO A 79 18.10 4.41 -16.00
C PRO A 79 16.68 4.12 -15.48
N ILE A 80 15.82 3.61 -16.37
CA ILE A 80 14.39 3.32 -16.09
C ILE A 80 14.22 2.42 -14.86
N PRO A 81 15.01 1.34 -14.65
CA PRO A 81 14.90 0.51 -13.46
C PRO A 81 15.13 1.28 -12.15
N GLU A 82 16.10 2.21 -12.11
CA GLU A 82 16.36 3.02 -10.90
C GLU A 82 15.18 3.95 -10.60
N ILE A 83 14.65 4.66 -11.62
CA ILE A 83 13.47 5.52 -11.44
C ILE A 83 12.29 4.69 -10.94
N PHE A 84 12.06 3.51 -11.52
CA PHE A 84 10.96 2.65 -11.13
C PHE A 84 11.06 2.24 -9.65
N ILE A 85 12.25 1.83 -9.20
CA ILE A 85 12.49 1.46 -7.80
C ILE A 85 12.25 2.64 -6.86
N VAL A 86 12.78 3.82 -7.17
CA VAL A 86 12.61 5.03 -6.35
C VAL A 86 11.14 5.43 -6.27
N CYS A 87 10.43 5.44 -7.41
CA CYS A 87 9.00 5.73 -7.46
C CYS A 87 8.18 4.72 -6.65
N SER A 88 8.44 3.42 -6.80
CA SER A 88 7.74 2.37 -6.04
C SER A 88 7.97 2.52 -4.54
N PHE A 89 9.19 2.84 -4.12
CA PHE A 89 9.53 3.04 -2.71
C PHE A 89 8.83 4.27 -2.12
N LEU A 90 8.89 5.42 -2.81
CA LEU A 90 8.23 6.65 -2.39
C LEU A 90 6.70 6.49 -2.32
N PHE A 91 6.11 5.77 -3.26
CA PHE A 91 4.68 5.49 -3.29
C PHE A 91 4.25 4.52 -2.18
N ALA A 92 4.99 3.43 -1.96
CA ALA A 92 4.69 2.51 -0.86
C ALA A 92 4.83 3.22 0.50
N GLY A 93 5.88 4.03 0.68
CA GLY A 93 6.09 4.82 1.89
C GLY A 93 4.98 5.83 2.15
N SER A 94 4.51 6.53 1.11
CA SER A 94 3.43 7.52 1.25
C SER A 94 2.12 6.87 1.68
N LEU A 95 1.77 5.70 1.14
CA LEU A 95 0.58 4.95 1.54
C LEU A 95 0.66 4.47 2.99
N ILE A 96 1.81 3.92 3.41
CA ILE A 96 2.00 3.43 4.78
C ILE A 96 1.86 4.59 5.77
N ILE A 97 2.58 5.70 5.53
CA ILE A 97 2.56 6.87 6.42
C ILE A 97 1.17 7.51 6.45
N GLY A 98 0.53 7.68 5.28
CA GLY A 98 -0.79 8.30 5.17
C GLY A 98 -1.88 7.51 5.90
N VAL A 99 -1.86 6.18 5.78
CA VAL A 99 -2.80 5.29 6.49
C VAL A 99 -2.51 5.27 7.99
N MET A 100 -1.24 5.20 8.40
CA MET A 100 -0.88 5.21 9.82
C MET A 100 -1.25 6.52 10.51
N ALA A 101 -0.99 7.66 9.87
CA ALA A 101 -1.32 8.97 10.41
C ALA A 101 -2.83 9.20 10.46
N GLY A 102 -3.55 8.89 9.37
CA GLY A 102 -5.00 9.09 9.32
C GLY A 102 -5.80 8.16 10.22
N LYS A 103 -5.28 6.98 10.56
CA LYS A 103 -5.91 6.09 11.55
C LYS A 103 -5.75 6.59 13.00
N ARG A 104 -4.76 7.45 13.27
CA ARG A 104 -4.47 8.00 14.61
C ARG A 104 -5.08 9.38 14.86
N ALA A 105 -5.66 10.00 13.82
CA ALA A 105 -6.25 11.33 13.85
C ALA A 105 -7.77 11.26 13.97
#